data_AF-A0AAW1JI11-F1
#
_entry.id   AF-A0AAW1JI11-F1
#
_cell.length_a   1.000
_cell.length_b   1.000
_cell.length_c   1.000
_cell.angle_alpha   90.00
_cell.angle_beta   90.00
_cell.angle_gamma   90.00
#
_symmetry.space_group_name_H-M   'P 1'
#
loop_
_entity.id
_entity.type
_entity.pdbx_description
1 polymer ?
#
loop_
_entity_poly.entity_id
_entity_poly.type
_entity_poly.pdbx_seq_one_letter_code
_entity_poly.pdbx_strand_id
1 'polypeptide(L)'
;MLSSFAELLSDSCPPPQTALNGTETEEGDARVHRDYKQVREVKFFGAIGPLGERRFCKIKCIGGQWVGPLCVNQQGNGRFHPLFRSCKLEYINPHLLVTFRNVSIHSAGWVFPHGAKLQIRCRELGLYKLLGAAATRCQNGAWSTKLPSCVPTTLLTNFTEDAPPTVLIRIPSGSASVESGGELAVFPGSTLHLECLFSRRLGSPDWTWTSPTGQYLTGKVNTRLLQPS
;
A
#
# COMPACT_ATOMS: atom_id res chain seq x y z
N MET A 1 59.02 10.02 -19.55
CA MET A 1 58.40 8.91 -18.78
C MET A 1 58.97 9.01 -17.37
N LEU A 2 58.24 9.23 -16.28
CA LEU A 2 56.83 9.03 -15.96
C LEU A 2 56.31 10.29 -15.23
N SER A 3 55.19 10.85 -15.70
CA SER A 3 54.46 11.87 -14.94
C SER A 3 53.68 11.16 -13.85
N SER A 4 53.96 11.53 -12.59
CA SER A 4 53.26 11.01 -11.42
C SER A 4 51.79 11.43 -11.51
N PHE A 5 50.90 10.48 -11.78
CA PHE A 5 49.46 10.62 -11.55
C PHE A 5 49.25 10.64 -10.03
N ALA A 6 49.39 11.83 -9.43
CA ALA A 6 48.74 12.10 -8.17
C ALA A 6 47.25 12.25 -8.49
N GLU A 7 46.50 11.15 -8.43
CA GLU A 7 45.06 11.22 -8.21
C GLU A 7 44.86 11.94 -6.88
N LEU A 8 44.66 13.26 -6.97
CA LEU A 8 44.13 14.07 -5.89
C LEU A 8 42.80 13.43 -5.49
N LEU A 9 42.81 12.71 -4.36
CA LEU A 9 41.61 12.43 -3.58
C LEU A 9 40.96 13.78 -3.28
N SER A 10 40.08 14.23 -4.17
CA SER A 10 39.30 15.43 -3.96
C SER A 10 38.36 15.14 -2.79
N ASP A 11 38.69 15.70 -1.62
CA ASP A 11 37.80 15.73 -0.46
C ASP A 11 36.49 16.50 -0.72
N SER A 12 36.39 17.18 -1.87
CA SER A 12 35.21 17.93 -2.27
C SER A 12 34.24 17.09 -3.10
N CYS A 13 32.95 17.23 -2.83
CA CYS A 13 31.89 16.56 -3.59
C CYS A 13 31.46 17.40 -4.80
N PRO A 14 31.08 16.75 -5.92
CA PRO A 14 30.46 17.45 -7.04
C PRO A 14 29.11 18.07 -6.61
N PRO A 15 28.53 19.02 -7.34
CA PRO A 15 27.15 19.43 -7.05
C PRO A 15 26.23 18.21 -7.07
N PRO A 16 25.33 18.06 -6.09
CA PRO A 16 24.39 16.97 -6.09
C PRO A 16 23.49 17.08 -7.33
N GLN A 17 23.22 15.96 -7.99
CA GLN A 17 22.23 15.93 -9.07
C GLN A 17 20.85 16.24 -8.48
N THR A 18 20.36 17.43 -8.77
CA THR A 18 19.02 17.88 -8.36
C THR A 18 18.05 17.69 -9.50
N ALA A 19 16.88 17.11 -9.23
CA ALA A 19 15.77 17.15 -10.16
C ALA A 19 14.74 18.16 -9.62
N LEU A 20 14.45 19.20 -10.38
CA LEU A 20 13.35 20.12 -10.09
C LEU A 20 12.14 19.65 -10.89
N ASN A 21 11.02 19.32 -10.25
CA ASN A 21 9.80 18.85 -10.93
C ASN A 21 10.02 17.67 -11.91
N GLY A 22 11.01 16.79 -11.64
CA GLY A 22 11.30 15.61 -12.47
C GLY A 22 12.18 15.88 -13.69
N THR A 23 12.55 17.13 -13.97
CA THR A 23 13.61 17.46 -14.92
C THR A 23 14.94 17.53 -14.17
N GLU A 24 15.95 16.79 -14.64
CA GLU A 24 17.33 16.99 -14.19
C GLU A 24 17.71 18.44 -14.45
N THR A 25 18.17 19.15 -13.41
CA THR A 25 18.77 20.47 -13.62
C THR A 25 20.06 20.25 -14.40
N GLU A 26 20.25 20.99 -15.50
CA GLU A 26 21.40 20.81 -16.39
C GLU A 26 22.71 20.68 -15.61
N GLU A 27 23.49 19.69 -16.04
CA GLU A 27 24.81 19.38 -15.53
C GLU A 27 25.73 20.60 -15.67
N GLY A 28 26.04 21.25 -14.55
CA GLY A 28 27.23 22.08 -14.43
C GLY A 28 27.18 23.48 -15.04
N ASP A 29 26.48 24.42 -14.40
CA ASP A 29 27.01 25.79 -14.37
C ASP A 29 28.33 25.77 -13.57
N ALA A 30 29.45 26.14 -14.21
CA ALA A 30 30.77 26.20 -13.58
C ALA A 30 30.81 27.12 -12.34
N ARG A 31 29.85 28.05 -12.22
CA ARG A 31 29.63 28.85 -11.00
C ARG A 31 29.18 27.96 -9.83
N VAL A 32 28.19 27.10 -10.08
CA VAL A 32 27.64 26.15 -9.10
C VAL A 32 28.71 25.15 -8.65
N HIS A 33 29.54 24.64 -9.57
CA HIS A 33 30.67 23.76 -9.22
C HIS A 33 31.65 24.36 -8.19
N ARG A 34 31.89 25.67 -8.22
CA ARG A 34 32.83 26.33 -7.31
C ARG A 34 32.28 26.41 -5.89
N ASP A 35 30.96 26.56 -5.77
CA ASP A 35 30.27 26.70 -4.49
C ASP A 35 30.26 25.39 -3.70
N TYR A 36 30.14 24.23 -4.37
CA TYR A 36 30.11 22.93 -3.68
C TYR A 36 31.47 22.43 -3.19
N LYS A 37 32.59 23.05 -3.61
CA LYS A 37 33.94 22.62 -3.20
C LYS A 37 34.12 22.61 -1.68
N GLN A 38 33.46 23.52 -0.96
CA GLN A 38 33.53 23.63 0.50
C GLN A 38 32.26 23.11 1.20
N VAL A 39 31.22 22.72 0.46
CA VAL A 39 29.95 22.30 1.05
C VAL A 39 30.08 20.91 1.63
N ARG A 40 29.87 20.79 2.94
CA ARG A 40 29.91 19.53 3.67
C ARG A 40 28.53 18.92 3.94
N GLU A 41 27.48 19.74 3.93
CA GLU A 41 26.10 19.31 4.19
C GLU A 41 25.12 20.15 3.37
N VAL A 42 24.14 19.50 2.75
CA VAL A 42 23.03 20.14 2.05
C VAL A 42 21.73 19.72 2.71
N LYS A 43 20.86 20.67 3.03
CA LYS A 43 19.53 20.43 3.62
C LYS A 43 18.45 20.86 2.64
N PHE A 44 17.39 20.06 2.54
CA PHE A 44 16.32 20.28 1.58
C PHE A 44 15.02 19.62 2.05
N PHE A 45 13.91 19.98 1.41
CA PHE A 45 12.65 19.25 1.56
C PHE A 45 12.50 18.25 0.41
N GLY A 46 12.45 16.96 0.72
CA GLY A 46 12.17 15.91 -0.25
C GLY A 46 10.70 15.49 -0.22
N ALA A 47 10.13 15.17 -1.38
CA ALA A 47 8.81 14.55 -1.50
C ALA A 47 8.97 13.02 -1.42
N ILE A 48 8.40 12.40 -0.38
CA ILE A 48 8.57 10.98 -0.09
C ILE A 48 7.29 10.21 -0.39
N GLY A 49 7.42 9.18 -1.22
CA GLY A 49 6.33 8.28 -1.53
C GLY A 49 5.29 8.87 -2.48
N PRO A 50 4.17 8.15 -2.66
CA PRO A 50 3.23 8.38 -3.75
C PRO A 50 2.37 9.63 -3.56
N LEU A 51 2.16 10.05 -2.30
CA LEU A 51 1.36 11.22 -1.95
C LEU A 51 2.22 12.47 -1.74
N GLY A 52 3.51 12.42 -2.08
CA GLY A 52 4.42 13.56 -1.99
C GLY A 52 4.64 14.07 -0.56
N GLU A 53 4.76 13.17 0.42
CA GLU A 53 4.96 13.57 1.82
C GLU A 53 6.26 14.37 1.97
N ARG A 54 6.15 15.67 2.25
CA ARG A 54 7.32 16.54 2.39
C ARG A 54 8.06 16.21 3.69
N ARG A 55 9.33 15.82 3.58
CA ARG A 55 10.22 15.59 4.72
C ARG A 55 11.45 16.47 4.63
N PHE A 56 11.90 16.96 5.79
CA PHE A 56 13.17 17.67 5.88
C PHE A 56 14.32 16.67 5.88
N CYS A 57 15.18 16.77 4.88
CA CYS A 57 16.22 15.82 4.56
C CYS A 57 17.57 16.51 4.43
N LYS A 58 18.64 15.72 4.51
CA LYS A 58 20.00 16.18 4.26
C LYS A 58 20.88 15.11 3.65
N ILE A 59 21.91 15.56 2.96
CA ILE A 59 23.04 14.76 2.47
C ILE A 59 24.33 15.35 3.03
N LYS A 60 25.34 14.49 3.20
CA LYS A 60 26.66 14.89 3.72
C LYS A 60 27.76 14.48 2.74
N CYS A 61 28.75 15.35 2.56
CA CYS A 61 29.93 15.06 1.77
C CYS A 61 30.98 14.38 2.65
N ILE A 62 31.34 13.13 2.34
CA ILE A 62 32.31 12.35 3.09
C ILE A 62 33.26 11.71 2.08
N GLY A 63 34.55 12.07 2.12
CA GLY A 63 35.57 11.54 1.21
C GLY A 63 35.24 11.74 -0.28
N GLY A 64 34.72 12.92 -0.65
CA GLY A 64 34.33 13.22 -2.03
C GLY A 64 33.01 12.62 -2.50
N GLN A 65 32.27 11.90 -1.64
CA GLN A 65 30.98 11.29 -1.98
C GLN A 65 29.81 11.85 -1.16
N TRP A 66 28.68 12.09 -1.82
CA TRP A 66 27.42 12.43 -1.13
C TRP A 66 26.79 11.19 -0.51
N VAL A 67 26.63 11.21 0.81
CA VAL A 67 25.97 10.15 1.59
C VAL A 67 24.60 10.65 2.07
N GLY A 68 23.57 9.83 1.87
CA GLY A 68 22.18 10.12 2.28
C GLY A 68 21.17 9.61 1.24
N PRO A 69 19.94 10.15 1.22
CA PRO A 69 19.42 11.19 2.12
C PRO A 69 19.09 10.66 3.52
N LEU A 70 19.40 11.46 4.54
CA LEU A 70 18.91 11.28 5.89
C LEU A 70 17.73 12.24 6.10
N CYS A 71 16.59 11.76 6.58
CA CYS A 71 15.40 12.58 6.77
C CYS A 71 14.89 12.52 8.21
N VAL A 72 14.25 13.60 8.64
CA VAL A 72 13.54 13.63 9.92
C VAL A 72 12.27 12.79 9.80
N ASN A 73 12.05 11.88 10.76
CA ASN A 73 10.77 11.17 10.86
C ASN A 73 9.71 12.09 11.48
N GLN A 74 8.47 12.03 10.98
CA GLN A 74 7.35 12.84 11.50
C GLN A 74 7.05 12.60 13.00
N GLN A 75 7.50 11.47 13.56
CA GLN A 75 7.24 11.05 14.95
C GLN A 75 8.45 11.21 15.89
N GLY A 76 9.56 11.81 15.42
CA GLY A 76 10.82 11.88 16.16
C GLY A 76 11.17 13.29 16.68
N ASN A 77 12.12 13.35 17.60
CA ASN A 77 12.70 14.56 18.22
C ASN A 77 13.54 15.45 17.26
N GLY A 78 13.28 15.42 15.95
CA GLY A 78 14.08 16.13 14.96
C GLY A 78 15.36 15.40 14.51
N ARG A 79 15.61 14.17 14.99
CA ARG A 79 16.78 13.39 14.56
C ARG A 79 16.63 12.89 13.12
N PHE A 80 17.71 13.04 12.36
CA PHE A 80 17.84 12.54 10.98
C PHE A 80 18.12 11.04 10.96
N HIS A 81 17.37 10.29 10.16
CA HIS A 81 17.50 8.85 9.98
C HIS A 81 17.65 8.51 8.49
N PRO A 82 18.38 7.43 8.14
CA PRO A 82 18.48 6.98 6.77
C PRO A 82 17.11 6.57 6.21
N LEU A 83 16.88 6.86 4.94
CA LEU A 83 15.74 6.29 4.22
C LEU A 83 16.07 4.85 3.79
N PHE A 84 15.23 3.91 4.22
CA PHE A 84 15.27 2.54 3.73
C PHE A 84 14.65 2.44 2.33
N ARG A 85 14.94 1.34 1.63
CA ARG A 85 14.48 1.14 0.25
C ARG A 85 12.94 1.16 0.18
N SER A 86 12.43 1.83 -0.84
CA SER A 86 11.01 1.88 -1.18
C SER A 86 10.58 0.60 -1.91
N CYS A 87 9.30 0.24 -1.79
CA CYS A 87 8.71 -0.91 -2.46
C CYS A 87 7.90 -0.45 -3.67
N LYS A 88 8.07 -1.14 -4.80
CA LYS A 88 7.29 -0.89 -6.01
C LYS A 88 6.07 -1.81 -6.04
N LEU A 89 4.95 -1.28 -6.51
CA LEU A 89 3.76 -2.06 -6.80
C LEU A 89 3.78 -2.45 -8.28
N GLU A 90 4.22 -3.66 -8.57
CA GLU A 90 4.50 -4.10 -9.96
C GLU A 90 3.23 -4.49 -10.73
N TYR A 91 2.25 -5.06 -10.04
CA TYR A 91 0.99 -5.53 -10.64
C TYR A 91 -0.16 -5.36 -9.65
N ILE A 92 -1.34 -5.05 -10.18
CA ILE A 92 -2.61 -5.04 -9.45
C ILE A 92 -3.61 -5.86 -10.26
N ASN A 93 -4.17 -6.90 -9.67
CA ASN A 93 -5.27 -7.64 -10.27
C ASN A 93 -6.51 -6.72 -10.38
N PRO A 94 -7.27 -6.72 -11.50
CA PRO A 94 -8.43 -5.84 -11.68
C PRO A 94 -9.52 -5.92 -10.60
N HIS A 95 -9.66 -7.08 -9.96
CA HIS A 95 -10.64 -7.32 -8.90
C HIS A 95 -10.12 -6.94 -7.50
N LEU A 96 -8.85 -6.52 -7.38
CA LEU A 96 -8.32 -5.97 -6.14
C LEU A 96 -8.58 -4.46 -6.06
N LEU A 97 -8.85 -4.00 -4.85
CA LEU A 97 -8.75 -2.61 -4.48
C LEU A 97 -7.63 -2.47 -3.46
N VAL A 98 -6.60 -1.71 -3.81
CA VAL A 98 -5.47 -1.37 -2.94
C VAL A 98 -5.69 0.05 -2.42
N THR A 99 -5.55 0.24 -1.11
CA THR A 99 -5.72 1.53 -0.46
C THR A 99 -4.48 1.89 0.35
N PHE A 100 -3.99 3.11 0.17
CA PHE A 100 -2.90 3.69 0.96
C PHE A 100 -3.36 5.02 1.57
N ARG A 101 -3.39 5.10 2.91
CA ARG A 101 -3.83 6.32 3.65
C ARG A 101 -5.17 6.89 3.11
N ASN A 102 -6.18 6.03 2.99
CA ASN A 102 -7.52 6.36 2.47
C ASN A 102 -7.57 6.78 1.00
N VAL A 103 -6.48 6.64 0.24
CA VAL A 103 -6.45 6.84 -1.20
C VAL A 103 -6.44 5.49 -1.90
N SER A 104 -7.40 5.30 -2.80
CA SER A 104 -7.49 4.11 -3.64
C SER A 104 -6.48 4.17 -4.79
N ILE A 105 -5.70 3.11 -4.93
CA ILE A 105 -4.67 2.95 -5.96
C ILE A 105 -5.22 1.99 -7.02
N HIS A 106 -5.43 2.50 -8.23
CA HIS A 106 -6.09 1.78 -9.31
C HIS A 106 -5.12 1.21 -10.37
N SER A 107 -3.86 1.62 -10.33
CA SER A 107 -2.84 1.25 -11.32
C SER A 107 -1.55 0.78 -10.65
N ALA A 108 -0.78 -0.05 -11.35
CA ALA A 108 0.57 -0.41 -10.95
C ALA A 108 1.57 0.75 -11.20
N GLY A 109 2.82 0.56 -10.78
CA GLY A 109 3.92 1.51 -11.00
C GLY A 109 4.19 2.47 -9.83
N TRP A 110 3.29 2.53 -8.84
CA TRP A 110 3.46 3.36 -7.66
C TRP A 110 4.60 2.85 -6.76
N VAL A 111 5.33 3.79 -6.16
CA VAL A 111 6.48 3.54 -5.28
C VAL A 111 6.15 4.01 -3.86
N PHE A 112 6.23 3.09 -2.91
CA PHE A 112 5.84 3.33 -1.52
C PHE A 112 7.06 3.33 -0.60
N PRO A 113 7.17 4.31 0.32
CA PRO A 113 8.32 4.39 1.20
C PRO A 113 8.31 3.25 2.22
N HIS A 114 9.47 2.95 2.79
CA HIS A 114 9.56 2.00 3.89
C HIS A 114 8.59 2.33 5.03
N GLY A 115 7.97 1.30 5.59
CA GLY A 115 6.98 1.41 6.66
C GLY A 115 5.56 1.68 6.15
N ALA A 116 5.38 2.06 4.88
CA ALA A 116 4.07 2.21 4.26
C ALA A 116 3.25 0.92 4.41
N LYS A 117 1.98 1.06 4.79
CA LYS A 117 1.03 -0.05 4.90
C LYS A 117 -0.03 0.10 3.83
N LEU A 118 -0.24 -0.96 3.06
CA LEU A 118 -1.34 -1.07 2.11
C LEU A 118 -2.45 -1.90 2.73
N GLN A 119 -3.68 -1.43 2.57
CA GLN A 119 -4.89 -2.20 2.84
C GLN A 119 -5.42 -2.72 1.51
N ILE A 120 -5.83 -3.97 1.47
CA ILE A 120 -6.15 -4.68 0.24
C ILE A 120 -7.41 -5.50 0.45
N ARG A 121 -8.38 -5.32 -0.43
CA ARG A 121 -9.63 -6.10 -0.45
C ARG A 121 -10.06 -6.40 -1.87
N CYS A 122 -11.04 -7.29 -2.01
CA CYS A 122 -11.73 -7.43 -3.29
C CYS A 122 -12.66 -6.23 -3.53
N ARG A 123 -12.74 -5.80 -4.80
CA ARG A 123 -13.56 -4.66 -5.22
C ARG A 123 -15.03 -4.93 -4.98
N GLU A 124 -15.52 -6.08 -5.45
CA GLU A 124 -16.88 -6.55 -5.31
C GLU A 124 -16.96 -7.54 -4.15
N LEU A 125 -17.47 -7.07 -3.01
CA LEU A 125 -17.57 -7.88 -1.80
C LEU A 125 -18.58 -8.99 -1.97
N GLY A 126 -18.27 -10.14 -1.39
CA GLY A 126 -19.15 -11.31 -1.45
C GLY A 126 -19.16 -12.02 -2.80
N LEU A 127 -18.86 -11.33 -3.91
CA LEU A 127 -18.70 -11.92 -5.24
C LEU A 127 -17.30 -12.49 -5.49
N TYR A 128 -16.30 -11.94 -4.81
CA TYR A 128 -14.94 -12.47 -4.81
C TYR A 128 -14.46 -12.74 -3.39
N LYS A 129 -13.73 -13.84 -3.22
CA LYS A 129 -13.04 -14.19 -1.97
C LYS A 129 -11.58 -13.75 -2.05
N LEU A 130 -11.12 -13.04 -1.01
CA LEU A 130 -9.72 -12.67 -0.86
C LEU A 130 -8.91 -13.88 -0.38
N LEU A 131 -7.85 -14.24 -1.11
CA LEU A 131 -6.88 -15.26 -0.73
C LEU A 131 -5.54 -14.60 -0.42
N GLY A 132 -5.12 -14.66 0.84
CA GLY A 132 -3.89 -14.04 1.34
C GLY A 132 -4.16 -12.94 2.36
N ALA A 133 -3.13 -12.16 2.67
CA ALA A 133 -3.21 -11.11 3.68
C ALA A 133 -3.94 -9.87 3.13
N ALA A 134 -4.93 -9.36 3.87
CA ALA A 134 -5.63 -8.11 3.58
C ALA A 134 -4.77 -6.85 3.81
N ALA A 135 -3.57 -7.01 4.37
CA ALA A 135 -2.63 -5.92 4.54
C ALA A 135 -1.20 -6.38 4.27
N THR A 136 -0.39 -5.45 3.74
CA THR A 136 1.05 -5.65 3.56
C THR A 136 1.81 -4.37 3.91
N ARG A 137 3.06 -4.52 4.36
CA ARG A 137 3.92 -3.42 4.75
C ARG A 137 5.20 -3.43 3.95
N CYS A 138 5.66 -2.27 3.49
CA CYS A 138 6.96 -2.13 2.86
C CYS A 138 8.10 -2.25 3.89
N GLN A 139 8.94 -3.26 3.75
CA GLN A 139 10.08 -3.58 4.60
C GLN A 139 11.36 -3.56 3.77
N ASN A 140 12.08 -2.43 3.82
CA ASN A 140 13.35 -2.20 3.12
C ASN A 140 13.40 -2.73 1.67
N GLY A 141 12.42 -2.31 0.85
CA GLY A 141 12.36 -2.66 -0.56
C GLY A 141 11.52 -3.90 -0.89
N ALA A 142 11.09 -4.68 0.11
CA ALA A 142 10.23 -5.83 -0.08
C ALA A 142 8.90 -5.69 0.66
N TRP A 143 7.82 -6.18 0.08
CA TRP A 143 6.53 -6.29 0.77
C TRP A 143 6.56 -7.43 1.79
N SER A 144 6.09 -7.18 3.01
CA SER A 144 6.08 -8.17 4.10
C SER A 144 5.27 -9.42 3.77
N THR A 145 4.25 -9.25 2.94
CA THR A 145 3.41 -10.32 2.38
C THR A 145 3.21 -10.06 0.90
N LYS A 146 3.12 -11.13 0.11
CA LYS A 146 2.72 -11.05 -1.30
C LYS A 146 1.31 -10.45 -1.38
N LEU A 147 1.02 -9.73 -2.46
CA LEU A 147 -0.34 -9.25 -2.69
C LEU A 147 -1.32 -10.44 -2.77
N PRO A 148 -2.50 -10.33 -2.14
CA PRO A 148 -3.51 -11.37 -2.20
C PRO A 148 -4.13 -11.47 -3.60
N SER A 149 -4.89 -12.53 -3.85
CA SER A 149 -5.71 -12.67 -5.05
C SER A 149 -7.20 -12.64 -4.70
N CYS A 150 -8.02 -12.23 -5.66
CA CYS A 150 -9.47 -12.30 -5.55
C CYS A 150 -9.97 -13.39 -6.49
N VAL A 151 -10.54 -14.45 -5.92
CA VAL A 151 -11.09 -15.58 -6.69
C VAL A 151 -12.61 -15.45 -6.78
N PRO A 152 -13.22 -15.76 -7.93
CA PRO A 152 -14.67 -15.69 -8.10
C PRO A 152 -15.37 -16.68 -7.17
N THR A 153 -16.57 -16.31 -6.72
CA THR A 153 -17.43 -17.14 -5.87
C THR A 153 -18.52 -17.84 -6.70
N THR A 154 -19.30 -18.71 -6.05
CA THR A 154 -20.35 -19.55 -6.66
C THR A 154 -21.28 -18.82 -7.64
N LEU A 155 -21.68 -17.58 -7.38
CA LEU A 155 -22.55 -16.84 -8.30
C LEU A 155 -21.85 -16.51 -9.63
N LEU A 156 -20.54 -16.22 -9.59
CA LEU A 156 -19.74 -15.91 -10.78
C LEU A 156 -19.24 -17.16 -11.51
N THR A 157 -19.02 -18.25 -10.78
CA THR A 157 -18.55 -19.52 -11.36
C THR A 157 -19.69 -20.45 -11.75
N ASN A 158 -20.95 -20.03 -11.58
CA ASN A 158 -22.12 -20.87 -11.82
C ASN A 158 -22.12 -22.16 -10.98
N PHE A 159 -21.83 -22.00 -9.68
CA PHE A 159 -21.88 -23.04 -8.65
C PHE A 159 -20.93 -24.24 -8.87
N THR A 160 -19.76 -24.02 -9.47
CA THR A 160 -18.67 -25.02 -9.47
C THR A 160 -18.34 -25.49 -8.05
N GLU A 161 -18.06 -26.78 -7.88
CA GLU A 161 -17.94 -27.40 -6.55
C GLU A 161 -16.84 -26.78 -5.66
N ASP A 162 -15.70 -26.41 -6.25
CA ASP A 162 -14.56 -25.84 -5.52
C ASP A 162 -14.65 -24.31 -5.29
N ALA A 163 -15.70 -23.65 -5.79
CA ALA A 163 -15.82 -22.21 -5.65
C ALA A 163 -16.26 -21.82 -4.23
N PRO A 164 -15.64 -20.78 -3.63
CA PRO A 164 -16.12 -20.25 -2.37
C PRO A 164 -17.55 -19.70 -2.51
N PRO A 165 -18.38 -19.78 -1.46
CA PRO A 165 -19.77 -19.30 -1.52
C PRO A 165 -19.83 -17.79 -1.72
N THR A 166 -20.80 -17.34 -2.51
CA THR A 166 -21.17 -15.92 -2.60
C THR A 166 -21.93 -15.50 -1.35
N VAL A 167 -21.60 -14.32 -0.82
CA VAL A 167 -22.35 -13.70 0.28
C VAL A 167 -22.96 -12.39 -0.21
N LEU A 168 -24.28 -12.36 -0.40
CA LEU A 168 -24.99 -11.12 -0.72
C LEU A 168 -25.27 -10.35 0.56
N ILE A 169 -24.93 -9.06 0.55
CA ILE A 169 -25.13 -8.14 1.67
C ILE A 169 -26.29 -7.22 1.31
N ARG A 170 -27.34 -7.20 2.12
CA ARG A 170 -28.49 -6.31 1.99
C ARG A 170 -28.69 -5.53 3.28
N ILE A 171 -29.12 -4.27 3.15
CA ILE A 171 -29.35 -3.36 4.28
C ILE A 171 -30.83 -2.92 4.24
N PRO A 172 -31.75 -3.70 4.82
CA PRO A 172 -33.17 -3.33 4.83
C PRO A 172 -33.45 -2.02 5.58
N SER A 173 -32.68 -1.71 6.63
CA SER A 173 -32.81 -0.48 7.41
C SER A 173 -31.46 -0.01 7.95
N GLY A 174 -31.27 1.30 8.07
CA GLY A 174 -30.02 1.91 8.54
C GLY A 174 -28.94 2.01 7.47
N SER A 175 -27.67 1.86 7.84
CA SER A 175 -26.53 1.99 6.94
C SER A 175 -25.35 1.11 7.34
N ALA A 176 -24.49 0.82 6.38
CA ALA A 176 -23.19 0.21 6.59
C ALA A 176 -22.21 0.76 5.56
N SER A 177 -20.92 0.72 5.89
CA SER A 177 -19.83 1.06 4.99
C SER A 177 -18.79 -0.05 5.00
N VAL A 178 -17.94 -0.04 3.97
CA VAL A 178 -16.88 -1.04 3.82
C VAL A 178 -15.56 -0.33 4.06
N GLU A 179 -14.80 -0.82 5.03
CA GLU A 179 -13.48 -0.32 5.34
C GLU A 179 -12.46 -0.74 4.28
N SER A 180 -11.30 -0.06 4.28
CA SER A 180 -10.24 -0.33 3.31
C SER A 180 -9.67 -1.76 3.37
N GLY A 181 -9.74 -2.44 4.52
CA GLY A 181 -9.31 -3.83 4.70
C GLY A 181 -10.37 -4.87 4.31
N GLY A 182 -11.59 -4.42 3.97
CA GLY A 182 -12.71 -5.30 3.60
C GLY A 182 -13.66 -5.62 4.75
N GLU A 183 -13.44 -5.05 5.93
CA GLU A 183 -14.37 -5.12 7.05
C GLU A 183 -15.67 -4.36 6.75
N LEU A 184 -16.80 -4.90 7.17
CA LEU A 184 -18.10 -4.24 7.05
C LEU A 184 -18.41 -3.50 8.34
N ALA A 185 -18.32 -2.17 8.31
CA ALA A 185 -18.68 -1.29 9.41
C ALA A 185 -20.18 -1.02 9.38
N VAL A 186 -20.89 -1.45 10.42
CA VAL A 186 -22.36 -1.38 10.49
C VAL A 186 -22.76 -0.31 11.49
N PHE A 187 -23.55 0.68 11.04
CA PHE A 187 -23.92 1.78 11.92
C PHE A 187 -25.01 1.34 12.93
N PRO A 188 -25.01 1.89 14.16
CA PRO A 188 -26.01 1.54 15.17
C PRO A 188 -27.45 1.70 14.67
N GLY A 189 -28.33 0.76 15.03
CA GLY A 189 -29.73 0.74 14.60
C GLY A 189 -29.97 0.19 13.18
N SER A 190 -28.93 -0.29 12.51
CA SER A 190 -29.04 -0.90 11.18
C SER A 190 -29.39 -2.37 11.25
N THR A 191 -30.16 -2.84 10.28
CA THR A 191 -30.43 -4.26 10.05
C THR A 191 -29.66 -4.70 8.82
N LEU A 192 -28.93 -5.80 8.93
CA LEU A 192 -28.22 -6.42 7.81
C LEU A 192 -28.77 -7.81 7.54
N HIS A 193 -29.00 -8.09 6.27
CA HIS A 193 -29.28 -9.44 5.79
C HIS A 193 -28.06 -9.94 5.00
N LEU A 194 -27.50 -11.06 5.46
CA LEU A 194 -26.43 -11.77 4.77
C LEU A 194 -27.00 -13.04 4.18
N GLU A 195 -26.97 -13.17 2.86
CA GLU A 195 -27.48 -14.33 2.14
C GLU A 195 -26.29 -15.11 1.54
N CYS A 196 -26.07 -16.34 1.99
CA CYS A 196 -25.05 -17.22 1.41
C CYS A 196 -25.66 -18.05 0.28
N LEU A 197 -25.10 -17.89 -0.92
CA LEU A 197 -25.44 -18.71 -2.07
C LEU A 197 -24.45 -19.87 -2.15
N PHE A 198 -24.84 -21.01 -1.56
CA PHE A 198 -24.05 -22.24 -1.53
C PHE A 198 -24.86 -23.41 -2.09
N SER A 199 -24.18 -24.33 -2.79
CA SER A 199 -24.84 -25.52 -3.33
C SER A 199 -25.26 -26.45 -2.20
N ARG A 200 -26.58 -26.62 -2.02
CA ARG A 200 -27.13 -27.52 -0.99
C ARG A 200 -26.69 -28.97 -1.16
N ARG A 201 -26.32 -29.37 -2.38
CA ARG A 201 -25.80 -30.72 -2.67
C ARG A 201 -24.51 -31.01 -1.89
N LEU A 202 -23.74 -29.96 -1.60
CA LEU A 202 -22.48 -30.03 -0.86
C LEU A 202 -22.69 -29.85 0.67
N GLY A 203 -23.94 -29.70 1.12
CA GLY A 203 -24.31 -29.57 2.52
C GLY A 203 -24.89 -28.20 2.88
N SER A 204 -24.90 -27.91 4.19
CA SER A 204 -25.34 -26.63 4.74
C SER A 204 -24.12 -25.84 5.23
N PRO A 205 -23.98 -24.56 4.85
CA PRO A 205 -22.83 -23.77 5.27
C PRO A 205 -22.94 -23.39 6.75
N ASP A 206 -21.82 -23.50 7.46
CA ASP A 206 -21.68 -22.95 8.81
C ASP A 206 -21.31 -21.47 8.75
N TRP A 207 -22.04 -20.66 9.52
CA TRP A 207 -21.80 -19.23 9.63
C TRP A 207 -21.03 -18.92 10.91
N THR A 208 -19.90 -18.22 10.75
CA THR A 208 -19.14 -17.64 11.86
C THR A 208 -18.78 -16.21 11.52
N TRP A 209 -18.72 -15.34 12.52
CA TRP A 209 -18.29 -13.96 12.37
C TRP A 209 -17.52 -13.52 13.60
N THR A 210 -16.59 -12.60 13.41
CA THR A 210 -15.80 -11.98 14.47
C THR A 210 -16.24 -10.53 14.63
N SER A 211 -16.68 -10.17 15.83
CA SER A 211 -17.06 -8.79 16.20
C SER A 211 -16.06 -8.23 17.20
N PRO A 212 -15.43 -7.07 16.93
CA PRO A 212 -14.60 -6.39 17.91
C PRO A 212 -15.40 -5.83 19.11
N THR A 213 -16.69 -5.59 18.95
CA THR A 213 -17.52 -4.75 19.84
C THR A 213 -18.68 -5.48 20.53
N GLY A 214 -18.67 -6.82 20.54
CA GLY A 214 -19.59 -7.64 21.35
C GLY A 214 -20.54 -8.54 20.55
N GLN A 215 -21.52 -9.14 21.25
CA GLN A 215 -22.53 -10.04 20.69
C GLN A 215 -23.73 -9.25 20.17
N TYR A 216 -24.15 -9.55 18.93
CA TYR A 216 -25.32 -8.94 18.29
C TYR A 216 -26.49 -9.92 18.24
N LEU A 217 -27.72 -9.41 18.30
CA LEU A 217 -28.92 -10.22 18.07
C LEU A 217 -28.84 -10.80 16.66
N THR A 218 -28.81 -12.13 16.57
CA THR A 218 -28.73 -12.84 15.30
C THR A 218 -29.94 -13.75 15.15
N GLY A 219 -30.60 -13.65 14.00
CA GLY A 219 -31.63 -14.58 13.56
C GLY A 219 -31.12 -15.37 12.38
N LYS A 220 -31.06 -16.70 12.50
CA LYS A 220 -30.79 -17.58 11.35
C LYS A 220 -32.13 -17.91 10.69
N VAL A 221 -32.37 -17.35 9.51
CA VAL A 221 -33.50 -17.74 8.67
C VAL A 221 -32.93 -18.52 7.48
N ASN A 222 -33.16 -19.84 7.46
CA ASN A 222 -32.83 -20.66 6.30
C ASN A 222 -33.91 -20.43 5.22
N THR A 223 -33.75 -19.38 4.41
CA THR A 223 -34.63 -19.18 3.26
C THR A 223 -34.43 -20.31 2.24
N ARG A 224 -35.51 -21.07 1.98
CA ARG A 224 -35.59 -21.99 0.83
C ARG A 224 -35.62 -21.14 -0.43
N LEU A 225 -34.53 -21.12 -1.19
CA LEU A 225 -34.64 -20.83 -2.62
C LEU A 225 -35.27 -22.07 -3.26
N LEU A 226 -36.56 -21.97 -3.58
CA LEU A 226 -37.19 -22.87 -4.54
C LEU A 226 -36.47 -22.66 -5.87
N GLN A 227 -35.74 -23.66 -6.34
CA GLN A 227 -35.36 -23.69 -7.75
C GLN A 227 -36.64 -23.88 -8.57
N PRO A 228 -36.88 -23.10 -9.63
CA PRO A 228 -37.91 -23.46 -10.60
C PRO A 228 -37.52 -24.79 -11.24
N SER A 229 -38.52 -25.66 -11.38
CA SER A 229 -38.48 -26.95 -12.09
C SER A 229 -38.05 -26.80 -13.55
#